data_AF-A0A6J6KHY8-F1
#
_entry.id   AF-A0A6J6KHY8-F1
#
_cell.length_a   1.000
_cell.length_b   1.000
_cell.length_c   1.000
_cell.angle_alpha   90.00
_cell.angle_beta   90.00
_cell.angle_gamma   90.00
#
_symmetry.space_group_name_H-M   'P 1'
#
loop_
_entity.id
_entity.type
_entity.pdbx_description
1 polymer ?
#
loop_
_entity_poly.entity_id
_entity_poly.type
_entity_poly.pdbx_seq_one_letter_code
_entity_poly.pdbx_strand_id
1 'polypeptide(L)'
;MTPTFPRALFAAASGIFAISFIQDTSFIFRDEYQLNWLFYVGMGTTLIQITLLAPPIFLVGKRVVAAISVISVYIVQFLFGVLAIIRDLEYLFDFGIRGFFQYWILPMLFIPNYMPGTSFESLFFETGSYLRFIGIFLGILGAILTFVTVRSENQKSTSVGQNPSTAQMFVPSRSSGMQPSHVNSREAIDQVERLGDLLKKGLITQEEFDIKKRQILGL
;
A
#
# COMPACT_ATOMS: atom_id res chain seq x y z
N MET A 1 2.12 -8.38 -18.81
CA MET A 1 1.55 -7.46 -17.81
C MET A 1 2.62 -6.44 -17.45
N THR A 2 2.41 -5.16 -17.74
CA THR A 2 3.34 -4.11 -17.31
C THR A 2 3.25 -3.98 -15.78
N PRO A 3 4.39 -3.97 -15.06
CA PRO A 3 4.36 -3.77 -13.62
C PRO A 3 3.73 -2.41 -13.31
N THR A 4 2.74 -2.37 -12.42
CA THR A 4 2.21 -1.10 -11.91
C THR A 4 3.35 -0.34 -11.22
N PHE A 5 3.48 0.97 -11.46
CA PHE A 5 4.57 1.80 -10.92
C PHE A 5 4.93 1.55 -9.43
N PRO A 6 3.97 1.34 -8.50
CA PRO A 6 4.30 0.99 -7.11
C PRO A 6 5.08 -0.33 -6.95
N ARG A 7 4.83 -1.34 -7.79
CA ARG A 7 5.58 -2.61 -7.77
C ARG A 7 7.02 -2.41 -8.21
N ALA A 8 7.24 -1.55 -9.21
CA ALA A 8 8.59 -1.22 -9.64
C ALA A 8 9.39 -0.58 -8.50
N LEU A 9 8.74 0.25 -7.66
CA LEU A 9 9.37 0.84 -6.48
C LEU A 9 9.70 -0.19 -5.40
N PHE A 10 8.79 -1.12 -5.08
CA PHE A 10 9.08 -2.20 -4.13
C PHE A 10 10.17 -3.14 -4.64
N ALA A 11 10.15 -3.46 -5.94
CA ALA A 11 11.19 -4.27 -6.57
C ALA A 11 12.55 -3.56 -6.56
N ALA A 12 12.58 -2.25 -6.85
CA ALA A 12 13.78 -1.44 -6.78
C ALA A 12 14.31 -1.36 -5.33
N ALA A 13 13.43 -1.11 -4.35
CA ALA A 13 13.79 -1.12 -2.95
C ALA A 13 14.42 -2.47 -2.56
N SER A 14 13.74 -3.58 -2.83
CA SER A 14 14.25 -4.94 -2.56
C SER A 14 15.56 -5.22 -3.28
N GLY A 15 15.73 -4.77 -4.52
CA GLY A 15 16.97 -4.91 -5.29
C GLY A 15 18.13 -4.14 -4.67
N ILE A 16 17.87 -2.93 -4.18
CA ILE A 16 18.88 -2.11 -3.50
C ILE A 16 19.32 -2.75 -2.18
N PHE A 17 18.37 -3.31 -1.40
CA PHE A 17 18.72 -4.10 -0.22
C PHE A 17 19.54 -5.34 -0.56
N ALA A 18 19.22 -6.02 -1.68
CA ALA A 18 20.01 -7.16 -2.15
C ALA A 18 21.43 -6.76 -2.55
N ILE A 19 21.62 -5.62 -3.21
CA ILE A 19 22.94 -5.07 -3.53
C ILE A 19 23.71 -4.76 -2.25
N SER A 20 23.08 -4.11 -1.27
CA SER A 20 23.69 -3.86 0.03
C SER A 20 24.10 -5.17 0.72
N PHE A 21 23.26 -6.20 0.65
CA PHE A 21 23.58 -7.52 1.22
C PHE A 21 24.78 -8.18 0.53
N ILE A 22 24.83 -8.14 -0.81
CA ILE A 22 25.96 -8.69 -1.58
C ILE A 22 27.24 -7.93 -1.22
N GLN A 23 27.16 -6.60 -1.11
CA GLN A 23 28.28 -5.77 -0.69
C GLN A 23 28.77 -6.19 0.70
N ASP A 24 27.88 -6.28 1.70
CA ASP A 24 28.23 -6.74 3.06
C ASP A 24 28.83 -8.17 3.01
N THR A 25 28.22 -9.10 2.29
CA THR A 25 28.72 -10.49 2.22
C THR A 25 30.09 -10.57 1.55
N SER A 26 30.37 -9.72 0.55
CA SER A 26 31.67 -9.69 -0.11
C SER A 26 32.83 -9.30 0.82
N PHE A 27 32.55 -8.58 1.90
CA PHE A 27 33.56 -8.28 2.94
C PHE A 27 33.91 -9.50 3.78
N ILE A 28 32.94 -10.38 4.06
CA ILE A 28 33.19 -11.62 4.81
C ILE A 28 34.23 -12.48 4.10
N PHE A 29 34.14 -12.55 2.78
CA PHE A 29 35.01 -13.41 1.98
C PHE A 29 36.40 -12.82 1.72
N ARG A 30 36.69 -11.58 2.14
CA ARG A 30 38.01 -10.96 1.94
C ARG A 30 39.02 -11.30 3.03
N ASP A 31 38.67 -12.04 4.07
CA ASP A 31 39.54 -12.39 5.22
C ASP A 31 40.20 -11.18 5.95
N GLU A 32 39.89 -9.95 5.55
CA GLU A 32 40.48 -8.72 6.06
C GLU A 32 39.93 -8.32 7.44
N TYR A 33 38.89 -9.01 7.94
CA TYR A 33 38.20 -8.63 9.17
C TYR A 33 37.97 -9.79 10.13
N GLN A 34 38.32 -9.56 11.40
CA GLN A 34 37.73 -10.34 12.49
C GLN A 34 36.24 -10.04 12.52
N LEU A 35 35.45 -11.00 12.06
CA LEU A 35 34.00 -10.95 12.03
C LEU A 35 33.43 -10.59 13.40
N ASN A 36 33.13 -9.31 13.57
CA ASN A 36 32.41 -8.79 14.72
C ASN A 36 30.94 -9.23 14.58
N TRP A 37 30.34 -9.67 15.70
CA TRP A 37 28.91 -9.99 15.79
C TRP A 37 27.98 -8.92 15.16
N LEU A 38 28.31 -7.63 15.27
CA LEU A 38 27.57 -6.50 14.68
C LEU A 38 27.42 -6.66 13.17
N PHE A 39 28.44 -7.24 12.54
CA PHE A 39 28.46 -7.50 11.11
C PHE A 39 27.43 -8.58 10.73
N TYR A 40 27.44 -9.71 11.43
CA TYR A 40 26.45 -10.78 11.24
C TYR A 40 25.02 -10.30 11.48
N VAL A 41 24.86 -9.47 12.50
CA VAL A 41 23.59 -8.84 12.83
C VAL A 41 23.14 -7.91 11.71
N GLY A 42 24.04 -7.04 11.23
CA GLY A 42 23.77 -6.17 10.08
C GLY A 42 23.32 -6.96 8.85
N MET A 43 24.02 -8.03 8.47
CA MET A 43 23.60 -8.87 7.35
C MET A 43 22.25 -9.55 7.57
N GLY A 44 22.03 -10.08 8.77
CA GLY A 44 20.76 -10.71 9.14
C GLY A 44 19.59 -9.75 9.01
N THR A 45 19.76 -8.49 9.43
CA THR A 45 18.74 -7.45 9.25
C THR A 45 18.44 -7.19 7.78
N THR A 46 19.46 -7.07 6.94
CA THR A 46 19.30 -6.82 5.51
C THR A 46 18.51 -7.96 4.84
N LEU A 47 18.79 -9.23 5.17
CA LEU A 47 18.02 -10.38 4.65
C LEU A 47 16.55 -10.37 5.08
N ILE A 48 16.29 -10.05 6.36
CA ILE A 48 14.93 -9.94 6.88
C ILE A 48 14.19 -8.81 6.15
N GLN A 49 14.84 -7.68 5.91
CA GLN A 49 14.25 -6.53 5.22
C GLN A 49 13.92 -6.83 3.75
N ILE A 50 14.80 -7.54 3.02
CA ILE A 50 14.50 -8.04 1.67
C ILE A 50 13.23 -8.91 1.71
N THR A 51 13.19 -9.85 2.66
CA THR A 51 12.06 -10.77 2.82
C THR A 51 10.76 -10.03 3.14
N LEU A 52 10.82 -8.96 3.93
CA LEU A 52 9.66 -8.16 4.30
C LEU A 52 9.16 -7.23 3.17
N LEU A 53 10.04 -6.84 2.25
CA LEU A 53 9.70 -6.02 1.07
C LEU A 53 9.23 -6.83 -0.14
N ALA A 54 9.39 -8.16 -0.12
CA ALA A 54 8.97 -9.04 -1.20
C ALA A 54 7.42 -9.18 -1.34
N PRO A 55 6.62 -9.34 -0.26
CA PRO A 55 5.18 -9.57 -0.38
C PRO A 55 4.39 -8.52 -1.21
N PRO A 56 4.65 -7.20 -1.10
CA PRO A 56 4.00 -6.18 -1.92
C PRO A 56 4.27 -6.32 -3.43
N ILE A 57 5.34 -7.02 -3.82
CA ILE A 57 5.67 -7.29 -5.23
C ILE A 57 4.69 -8.30 -5.82
N PHE A 58 4.30 -9.32 -5.04
CA PHE A 58 3.44 -10.43 -5.48
C PHE A 58 1.96 -10.22 -5.15
N LEU A 59 1.63 -9.53 -4.05
CA LEU A 59 0.26 -9.38 -3.53
C LEU A 59 -0.40 -8.07 -3.99
N VAL A 60 -0.75 -8.03 -5.27
CA VAL A 60 -1.35 -6.89 -5.96
C VAL A 60 -2.67 -6.45 -5.30
N GLY A 61 -2.85 -5.13 -5.14
CA GLY A 61 -4.13 -4.54 -4.71
C GLY A 61 -4.37 -4.56 -3.21
N LYS A 62 -3.55 -5.28 -2.43
CA LYS A 62 -3.65 -5.32 -0.97
C LYS A 62 -2.83 -4.20 -0.33
N ARG A 63 -3.39 -2.99 -0.27
CA ARG A 63 -2.75 -1.80 0.35
C ARG A 63 -2.22 -2.08 1.77
N VAL A 64 -2.96 -2.89 2.52
CA VAL A 64 -2.59 -3.31 3.88
C VAL A 64 -1.27 -4.08 3.90
N VAL A 65 -1.02 -4.93 2.89
CA VAL A 65 0.25 -5.68 2.79
C VAL A 65 1.42 -4.73 2.56
N ALA A 66 1.27 -3.76 1.64
CA ALA A 66 2.30 -2.74 1.40
C ALA A 66 2.64 -1.94 2.65
N ALA A 67 1.63 -1.49 3.41
CA ALA A 67 1.81 -0.77 4.66
C ALA A 67 2.53 -1.64 5.72
N ILE A 68 2.03 -2.85 5.95
CA ILE A 68 2.58 -3.78 6.94
C ILE A 68 4.04 -4.10 6.60
N SER A 69 4.37 -4.31 5.32
CA SER A 69 5.74 -4.58 4.89
C SER A 69 6.69 -3.44 5.26
N VAL A 70 6.35 -2.19 4.94
CA VAL A 70 7.19 -1.04 5.29
C VAL A 70 7.29 -0.85 6.80
N ILE A 71 6.19 -0.96 7.54
CA ILE A 71 6.17 -0.86 9.00
C ILE A 71 7.05 -1.95 9.62
N SER A 72 6.98 -3.18 9.11
CA SER A 72 7.76 -4.31 9.60
C SER A 72 9.26 -4.09 9.38
N VAL A 73 9.66 -3.53 8.23
CA VAL A 73 11.05 -3.14 7.97
C VAL A 73 11.56 -2.16 9.03
N TYR A 74 10.75 -1.15 9.38
CA TYR A 74 11.09 -0.18 10.43
C TYR A 74 11.15 -0.80 11.82
N ILE A 75 10.21 -1.67 12.17
CA ILE A 75 10.20 -2.36 13.46
C ILE A 75 11.45 -3.24 13.59
N VAL A 76 11.81 -4.00 12.55
CA VAL A 76 13.03 -4.80 12.55
C VAL A 76 14.25 -3.91 12.70
N GLN A 77 14.38 -2.84 11.92
CA GLN A 77 15.49 -1.91 12.04
C GLN A 77 15.60 -1.35 13.46
N PHE A 78 14.46 -0.93 14.04
CA PHE A 78 14.39 -0.38 15.40
C PHE A 78 14.82 -1.41 16.46
N LEU A 79 14.23 -2.60 16.45
CA LEU A 79 14.54 -3.66 17.41
C LEU A 79 16.02 -4.03 17.37
N PHE A 80 16.62 -4.09 16.19
CA PHE A 80 18.03 -4.42 16.05
C PHE A 80 18.96 -3.32 16.56
N GLY A 81 18.63 -2.05 16.35
CA GLY A 81 19.42 -0.99 16.98
C GLY A 81 19.23 -0.95 18.48
N VAL A 82 18.03 -1.23 19.01
CA VAL A 82 17.84 -1.39 20.47
C VAL A 82 18.69 -2.54 21.02
N LEU A 83 18.76 -3.68 20.32
CA LEU A 83 19.63 -4.80 20.73
C LEU A 83 21.12 -4.43 20.70
N ALA A 84 21.55 -3.68 19.68
CA ALA A 84 22.91 -3.18 19.61
C ALA A 84 23.23 -2.21 20.76
N ILE A 85 22.29 -1.31 21.08
CA ILE A 85 22.36 -0.39 22.21
C ILE A 85 22.46 -1.13 23.55
N ILE A 86 21.63 -2.15 23.76
CA ILE A 86 21.61 -2.92 25.01
C ILE A 86 22.93 -3.66 25.21
N ARG A 87 23.54 -4.15 24.13
CA ARG A 87 24.82 -4.85 24.23
C ARG A 87 25.98 -3.89 24.46
N ASP A 88 26.01 -2.78 23.72
CA ASP A 88 27.06 -1.77 23.84
C ASP A 88 26.75 -0.75 24.95
N LEU A 89 25.84 -1.08 25.87
CA LEU A 89 25.42 -0.21 26.97
C LEU A 89 26.61 0.21 27.85
N GLU A 90 27.61 -0.67 27.96
CA GLU A 90 28.87 -0.41 28.66
C GLU A 90 29.66 0.72 27.99
N TYR A 91 29.69 0.79 26.65
CA TYR A 91 30.29 1.90 25.90
C TYR A 91 29.43 3.17 25.94
N LEU A 92 28.13 3.02 26.10
CA LEU A 92 27.16 4.12 26.06
C LEU A 92 27.31 5.07 27.25
N PHE A 93 27.71 4.54 28.41
CA PHE A 93 28.06 5.35 29.58
C PHE A 93 29.34 6.17 29.36
N ASP A 94 30.30 5.65 28.60
CA ASP A 94 31.55 6.36 28.25
C ASP A 94 31.36 7.37 27.10
N PHE A 95 30.51 7.06 26.11
CA PHE A 95 30.33 7.88 24.91
C PHE A 95 29.43 9.12 25.12
N GLY A 96 28.66 9.12 26.22
CA GLY A 96 27.71 10.19 26.56
C GLY A 96 26.51 10.31 25.61
N ILE A 97 25.47 11.03 26.07
CA ILE A 97 24.18 11.19 25.35
C ILE A 97 24.37 11.81 23.96
N ARG A 98 25.35 12.73 23.80
CA ARG A 98 25.63 13.39 22.51
C ARG A 98 26.21 12.43 21.49
N GLY A 99 27.16 11.59 21.90
CA GLY A 99 27.73 10.55 21.06
C GLY A 99 26.69 9.48 20.72
N PHE A 100 25.85 9.10 21.67
CA PHE A 100 24.72 8.21 21.41
C PHE A 100 23.76 8.76 20.33
N PHE A 101 23.32 10.01 20.46
CA PHE A 101 22.42 10.59 19.46
C PHE A 101 23.07 10.72 18.09
N GLN A 102 24.32 11.15 18.05
CA GLN A 102 25.04 11.42 16.82
C GLN A 102 25.50 10.14 16.12
N TYR A 103 25.98 9.12 16.83
CA TYR A 103 26.51 7.91 16.18
C TYR A 103 25.51 6.76 16.08
N TRP A 104 24.38 6.82 16.80
CA TRP A 104 23.40 5.73 16.81
C TRP A 104 21.99 6.16 16.40
N ILE A 105 21.41 7.18 17.01
CA ILE A 105 20.02 7.58 16.69
C ILE A 105 19.91 8.25 15.31
N LEU A 106 20.80 9.16 14.98
CA LEU A 106 20.80 9.85 13.68
C LEU A 106 21.04 8.88 12.49
N PRO A 107 21.95 7.89 12.59
CA PRO A 107 22.11 6.84 11.58
C PRO A 107 20.93 5.88 11.49
N MET A 108 20.26 5.60 12.62
CA MET A 108 19.03 4.82 12.61
C MET A 108 17.85 5.56 11.97
N LEU A 109 17.79 6.88 12.09
CA LEU A 109 16.62 7.65 11.66
C LEU A 109 16.76 8.34 10.31
N PHE A 110 17.95 8.84 9.91
CA PHE A 110 18.00 9.78 8.79
C PHE A 110 19.20 9.64 7.85
N ILE A 111 20.43 9.37 8.28
CA ILE A 111 21.61 9.47 7.39
C ILE A 111 22.76 8.62 7.95
N PRO A 112 23.51 7.82 7.16
CA PRO A 112 24.73 7.17 7.64
C PRO A 112 25.69 8.25 8.15
N ASN A 113 26.05 8.21 9.44
CA ASN A 113 27.04 9.16 9.93
C ASN A 113 28.43 8.72 9.49
N TYR A 114 29.07 9.66 8.80
CA TYR A 114 30.49 9.71 8.51
C TYR A 114 31.25 9.57 9.82
N MET A 115 32.09 8.54 9.96
CA MET A 115 33.11 8.52 11.01
C MET A 115 34.35 9.24 10.46
N PRO A 116 34.62 10.51 10.82
CA PRO A 116 35.81 11.19 10.35
C PRO A 116 37.05 10.49 10.91
N GLY A 117 37.87 9.91 10.03
CA GLY A 117 39.17 9.30 10.37
C GLY A 117 39.31 7.81 10.04
N THR A 118 38.28 7.15 9.52
CA THR A 118 38.34 5.73 9.14
C THR A 118 38.79 5.54 7.67
N SER A 119 39.52 4.46 7.40
CA SER A 119 40.11 4.06 6.10
C SER A 119 39.09 3.98 4.94
N PHE A 120 39.57 3.76 3.71
CA PHE A 120 38.77 3.52 2.49
C PHE A 120 37.61 2.50 2.66
N GLU A 121 37.71 1.64 3.67
CA GLU A 121 36.72 0.64 4.08
C GLU A 121 35.45 1.26 4.69
N SER A 122 35.56 2.42 5.36
CA SER A 122 34.40 3.16 5.87
C SER A 122 33.50 3.66 4.75
N LEU A 123 34.07 3.98 3.60
CA LEU A 123 33.35 4.45 2.42
C LEU A 123 32.41 3.36 1.85
N PHE A 124 32.80 2.08 1.98
CA PHE A 124 31.95 0.96 1.59
C PHE A 124 30.84 0.69 2.63
N PHE A 125 31.15 0.78 3.92
CA PHE A 125 30.12 0.64 4.96
C PHE A 125 29.09 1.78 4.89
N GLU A 126 29.57 2.98 4.56
CA GLU A 126 28.75 4.15 4.27
C GLU A 126 27.87 3.94 3.05
N THR A 127 28.43 3.47 1.93
CA THR A 127 27.63 3.20 0.70
C THR A 127 26.54 2.15 0.92
N GLY A 128 26.81 1.06 1.65
CA GLY A 128 25.76 0.09 2.02
C GLY A 128 24.64 0.72 2.87
N SER A 129 24.99 1.65 3.75
CA SER A 129 24.01 2.37 4.56
C SER A 129 23.18 3.38 3.74
N TYR A 130 23.80 4.09 2.79
CA TYR A 130 23.08 4.95 1.84
C TYR A 130 22.14 4.14 0.94
N LEU A 131 22.57 2.98 0.45
CA LEU A 131 21.72 2.07 -0.32
C LEU A 131 20.49 1.65 0.49
N ARG A 132 20.68 1.18 1.73
CA ARG A 132 19.55 0.84 2.61
C ARG A 132 18.60 2.00 2.82
N PHE A 133 19.12 3.21 3.05
CA PHE A 133 18.29 4.41 3.17
C PHE A 133 17.45 4.68 1.89
N ILE A 134 18.07 4.62 0.71
CA ILE A 134 17.36 4.78 -0.57
C ILE A 134 16.30 3.68 -0.72
N GLY A 135 16.62 2.44 -0.36
CA GLY A 135 15.68 1.32 -0.37
C GLY A 135 14.46 1.57 0.51
N ILE A 136 14.65 2.06 1.73
CA ILE A 136 13.56 2.42 2.65
C ILE A 136 12.69 3.53 2.03
N PHE A 137 13.31 4.59 1.51
CA PHE A 137 12.60 5.70 0.90
C PHE A 137 11.74 5.26 -0.28
N LEU A 138 12.28 4.40 -1.15
CA LEU A 138 11.53 3.80 -2.27
C LEU A 138 10.40 2.90 -1.79
N GLY A 139 10.60 2.15 -0.70
CA GLY A 139 9.55 1.34 -0.06
C GLY A 139 8.40 2.21 0.46
N ILE A 140 8.69 3.31 1.15
CA ILE A 140 7.69 4.28 1.62
C ILE A 140 6.94 4.88 0.43
N LEU A 141 7.67 5.36 -0.58
CA LEU A 141 7.07 5.95 -1.77
C LEU A 141 6.16 4.95 -2.49
N GLY A 142 6.60 3.69 -2.61
CA GLY A 142 5.82 2.58 -3.15
C GLY A 142 4.53 2.34 -2.34
N ALA A 143 4.61 2.39 -1.01
CA ALA A 143 3.44 2.25 -0.15
C ALA A 143 2.45 3.40 -0.35
N ILE A 144 2.91 4.66 -0.30
CA ILE A 144 2.06 5.85 -0.51
C ILE A 144 1.36 5.78 -1.86
N LEU A 145 2.09 5.45 -2.93
CA LEU A 145 1.51 5.37 -4.27
C LEU A 145 0.52 4.21 -4.39
N THR A 146 0.74 3.09 -3.71
CA THR A 146 -0.25 2.00 -3.61
C THR A 146 -1.54 2.47 -2.94
N PHE A 147 -1.47 3.37 -1.95
CA PHE A 147 -2.67 3.96 -1.35
C PHE A 147 -3.40 4.90 -2.30
N VAL A 148 -2.67 5.73 -3.05
CA VAL A 148 -3.24 6.71 -3.99
C VAL A 148 -3.91 6.01 -5.18
N THR A 149 -3.26 5.02 -5.80
CA THR A 149 -3.76 4.36 -7.01
C THR A 149 -5.07 3.62 -6.77
N VAL A 150 -5.17 2.86 -5.68
CA VAL A 150 -6.38 2.08 -5.41
C VAL A 150 -7.53 3.02 -4.96
N ARG A 151 -7.26 4.22 -4.42
CA ARG A 151 -8.32 5.22 -4.14
C ARG A 151 -8.96 5.71 -5.45
N SER A 152 -8.14 5.91 -6.49
CA SER A 152 -8.61 6.30 -7.83
C SER A 152 -9.47 5.20 -8.46
N GLU A 153 -9.07 3.93 -8.31
CA GLU A 153 -9.79 2.79 -8.88
C GLU A 153 -11.19 2.62 -8.28
N ASN A 154 -11.31 2.72 -6.95
CA ASN A 154 -12.60 2.65 -6.25
C ASN A 154 -13.58 3.76 -6.67
N GLN A 155 -13.10 4.94 -7.06
CA GLN A 155 -13.96 6.03 -7.55
C GLN A 155 -14.44 5.80 -8.98
N LYS A 156 -13.63 5.14 -9.82
CA LYS A 156 -13.98 4.89 -11.23
C LYS A 156 -15.08 3.84 -11.35
N SER A 157 -15.08 2.82 -10.48
CA SER A 157 -16.09 1.76 -10.42
C SER A 157 -17.48 2.26 -10.02
N THR A 158 -17.60 3.42 -9.37
CA THR A 158 -18.90 3.99 -9.00
C THR A 158 -19.57 4.76 -10.15
N SER A 159 -18.85 5.05 -11.25
CA SER A 159 -19.37 5.87 -12.37
C SER A 159 -19.90 5.08 -13.57
N VAL A 160 -19.73 3.74 -13.61
CA VAL A 160 -20.11 2.91 -14.79
C VAL A 160 -21.40 2.09 -14.53
N GLY A 161 -22.19 2.52 -13.54
CA GLY A 161 -23.53 1.98 -13.25
C GLY A 161 -24.67 2.75 -13.94
N GLN A 162 -24.48 3.25 -15.16
CA GLN A 162 -25.59 3.64 -16.04
C GLN A 162 -25.55 2.74 -17.27
N ASN A 163 -26.45 1.77 -17.27
CA ASN A 163 -26.64 0.77 -18.32
C ASN A 163 -26.76 1.41 -19.72
N PRO A 164 -26.06 0.92 -20.75
CA PRO A 164 -26.66 0.86 -22.07
C PRO A 164 -27.76 -0.19 -21.99
N SER A 165 -29.00 0.30 -22.01
CA SER A 165 -30.21 -0.48 -22.24
C SER A 165 -29.96 -1.48 -23.37
N THR A 166 -29.61 -2.71 -23.00
CA THR A 166 -29.68 -3.85 -23.91
C THR A 166 -31.16 -4.02 -24.15
N ALA A 167 -31.62 -3.53 -25.30
CA ALA A 167 -32.92 -3.85 -25.84
C ALA A 167 -32.99 -5.36 -25.99
N GLN A 168 -33.43 -6.05 -24.93
CA GLN A 168 -33.95 -7.39 -25.03
C GLN A 168 -35.16 -7.27 -25.96
N MET A 169 -34.95 -7.67 -27.21
CA MET A 169 -35.99 -7.87 -28.19
C MET A 169 -36.94 -8.94 -27.64
N PHE A 170 -37.92 -8.49 -26.88
CA PHE A 170 -39.02 -9.29 -26.39
C PHE A 170 -39.89 -9.63 -27.60
N VAL A 171 -39.79 -10.87 -28.08
CA VAL A 171 -40.70 -11.42 -29.07
C VAL A 171 -42.04 -11.66 -28.37
N PRO A 172 -43.13 -10.96 -28.72
CA PRO A 172 -44.40 -11.17 -28.07
C PRO A 172 -45.01 -12.48 -28.58
N SER A 173 -45.18 -13.45 -27.69
CA SER A 173 -46.14 -14.53 -27.91
C SER A 173 -47.54 -13.93 -28.02
N ARG A 174 -48.13 -14.06 -29.21
CA ARG A 174 -49.54 -13.79 -29.48
C ARG A 174 -50.43 -14.57 -28.50
N SER A 175 -51.07 -13.87 -27.59
CA SER A 175 -52.35 -14.27 -27.01
C SER A 175 -53.26 -13.04 -27.10
N SER A 176 -54.11 -13.01 -28.13
CA SER A 176 -55.57 -13.05 -27.98
C SER A 176 -56.10 -12.51 -26.65
N GLY A 177 -56.87 -11.41 -26.71
CA GLY A 177 -57.86 -11.09 -25.68
C GLY A 177 -57.91 -9.63 -25.22
N MET A 178 -58.59 -8.77 -25.99
CA MET A 178 -59.70 -7.91 -25.54
C MET A 178 -59.73 -7.42 -24.07
N GLN A 179 -59.48 -6.12 -23.82
CA GLN A 179 -60.38 -5.13 -23.18
C GLN A 179 -59.62 -3.94 -22.53
N PRO A 180 -60.20 -2.72 -22.51
CA PRO A 180 -59.64 -1.56 -21.82
C PRO A 180 -60.07 -1.58 -20.35
N SER A 181 -59.14 -1.80 -19.44
CA SER A 181 -59.37 -1.74 -18.00
C SER A 181 -59.20 -0.32 -17.47
N HIS A 182 -60.30 0.20 -16.94
CA HIS A 182 -60.35 1.38 -16.07
C HIS A 182 -59.20 1.36 -15.05
N VAL A 183 -58.34 2.39 -15.09
CA VAL A 183 -57.36 2.65 -14.03
C VAL A 183 -58.14 2.92 -12.74
N ASN A 184 -58.05 2.00 -11.80
CA ASN A 184 -58.67 2.14 -10.49
C ASN A 184 -57.87 3.21 -9.72
N SER A 185 -58.32 4.47 -9.77
CA SER A 185 -57.51 5.65 -9.38
C SER A 185 -56.96 5.58 -7.95
N ARG A 186 -57.60 4.81 -7.06
CA ARG A 186 -57.15 4.63 -5.68
C ARG A 186 -55.88 3.78 -5.58
N GLU A 187 -55.76 2.74 -6.40
CA GLU A 187 -54.60 1.84 -6.42
C GLU A 187 -53.38 2.51 -7.08
N ALA A 188 -53.62 3.37 -8.08
CA ALA A 188 -52.59 4.20 -8.69
C ALA A 188 -52.00 5.24 -7.69
N ILE A 189 -52.84 5.84 -6.84
CA ILE A 189 -52.41 6.79 -5.82
C ILE A 189 -51.56 6.09 -4.75
N ASP A 190 -52.01 4.93 -4.26
CA ASP A 190 -51.26 4.14 -3.26
C ASP A 190 -49.88 3.69 -3.78
N GLN A 191 -49.78 3.36 -5.08
CA GLN A 191 -48.51 3.02 -5.70
C GLN A 191 -47.57 4.24 -5.80
N VAL A 192 -48.10 5.41 -6.15
CA VAL A 192 -47.32 6.66 -6.20
C VAL A 192 -46.84 7.08 -4.80
N GLU A 193 -47.63 6.86 -3.76
CA GLU A 193 -47.24 7.15 -2.38
C GLU A 193 -46.06 6.28 -1.91
N ARG A 194 -46.11 4.96 -2.20
CA ARG A 194 -44.98 4.05 -1.93
C ARG A 194 -43.71 4.46 -2.67
N LEU A 195 -43.86 4.93 -3.91
CA LEU A 195 -42.77 5.50 -4.70
C LEU A 195 -42.17 6.75 -4.06
N GLY A 196 -43.02 7.63 -3.49
CA GLY A 196 -42.56 8.81 -2.75
C GLY A 196 -41.77 8.46 -1.50
N ASP A 197 -42.15 7.39 -0.79
CA ASP A 197 -41.42 6.90 0.37
C ASP A 197 -40.05 6.32 0.01
N LEU A 198 -39.93 5.64 -1.14
CA LEU A 198 -38.65 5.14 -1.65
C LEU A 198 -37.70 6.28 -2.01
N LEU A 199 -38.23 7.36 -2.59
CA LEU A 199 -37.47 8.57 -2.89
C LEU A 199 -36.98 9.27 -1.62
N LYS A 200 -37.85 9.44 -0.61
CA LYS A 200 -37.48 10.02 0.71
C LYS A 200 -36.40 9.21 1.43
N LYS A 201 -36.39 7.89 1.25
CA LYS A 201 -35.37 6.98 1.80
C LYS A 201 -34.06 6.98 0.98
N GLY A 202 -34.00 7.71 -0.13
CA GLY A 202 -32.85 7.75 -1.02
C GLY A 202 -32.59 6.43 -1.76
N LEU A 203 -33.61 5.57 -1.88
CA LEU A 203 -33.50 4.27 -2.54
C LEU A 203 -33.69 4.35 -4.07
N ILE A 204 -34.32 5.42 -4.54
CA ILE A 204 -34.53 5.73 -5.96
C ILE A 204 -34.19 7.20 -6.21
N THR A 205 -33.83 7.55 -7.44
CA THR A 205 -33.56 8.95 -7.81
C THR A 205 -34.84 9.68 -8.23
N GLN A 206 -34.76 11.01 -8.32
CA GLN A 206 -35.88 11.86 -8.73
C GLN A 206 -36.37 11.49 -10.16
N GLU A 207 -35.42 11.17 -11.04
CA GLU A 207 -35.71 10.79 -12.43
C GLU A 207 -36.45 9.45 -12.52
N GLU A 208 -36.06 8.47 -11.70
CA GLU A 208 -36.72 7.16 -11.64
C GLU A 208 -38.15 7.25 -11.07
N PHE A 209 -38.34 8.13 -10.09
CA PHE A 209 -39.65 8.44 -9.54
C PHE A 209 -40.58 9.04 -10.61
N ASP A 210 -40.11 10.01 -11.38
CA ASP A 210 -40.93 10.70 -12.38
C ASP A 210 -41.33 9.78 -13.55
N ILE A 211 -40.45 8.89 -13.99
CA ILE A 211 -40.76 7.90 -15.04
C ILE A 211 -41.85 6.93 -14.56
N LYS A 212 -41.71 6.38 -13.35
CA LYS A 212 -42.67 5.40 -12.81
C LYS A 212 -44.02 6.05 -12.47
N LYS A 213 -44.00 7.30 -12.00
CA LYS A 213 -45.21 8.10 -11.76
C LYS A 213 -46.04 8.29 -13.03
N ARG A 214 -45.40 8.59 -14.16
CA ARG A 214 -46.08 8.73 -15.46
C ARG A 214 -46.68 7.42 -15.96
N GLN A 215 -45.96 6.31 -15.80
CA GLN A 215 -46.46 4.98 -16.16
C GLN A 215 -47.70 4.57 -15.35
N ILE A 216 -47.72 4.87 -14.05
CA ILE A 216 -48.85 4.52 -13.17
C ILE A 216 -50.06 5.43 -13.43
N LEU A 217 -49.83 6.70 -13.75
CA LEU A 217 -50.89 7.68 -14.02
C LEU A 217 -51.36 7.69 -15.48
N GLY A 218 -50.68 6.95 -16.38
CA GLY A 218 -51.00 6.90 -17.80
C GLY A 218 -50.79 8.23 -18.54
N LEU A 219 -49.80 9.03 -18.12
CA LEU A 219 -49.48 10.37 -18.64
C LEU A 219 -48.24 10.38 -19.55
#